data_AF-A0A3D5A0L9-F1
#
_entry.id   AF-A0A3D5A0L9-F1
#
_cell.length_a   1.000
_cell.length_b   1.000
_cell.length_c   1.000
_cell.angle_alpha   90.00
_cell.angle_beta   90.00
_cell.angle_gamma   90.00
#
_symmetry.space_group_name_H-M   'P 1'
#
loop_
_entity.id
_entity.type
_entity.pdbx_description
1 polymer ?
#
loop_
_entity_poly.entity_id
_entity_poly.type
_entity_poly.pdbx_seq_one_letter_code
_entity_poly.pdbx_strand_id
1 'polypeptide(L)'
;MPHHTRYIAPADWDRDFHPMERCVEIWSRWGSNEEGGPHSVQEALRQGHRLGFIGSTDNQFAQPGNGPFGVNQGAACTGVFADGLTREAIWDALHARRCYATTGEKMLLSFTMDGMPMGDHPMNDHLMGAEVCGHSGPRSFMVVAAGTDRLASVEILRNNEVVYRAEPGTLTFADGFTDETPLEDVRLPRANETTQPFCFYYLRVRQVDGHTAWASPIWVE
;
A
#
# COMPACT_ATOMS: atom_id res chain seq x y z
N MET A 1 -8.14 9.83 -10.03
CA MET A 1 -7.57 8.58 -9.50
C MET A 1 -7.20 7.68 -10.67
N PRO A 2 -5.92 7.39 -10.88
CA PRO A 2 -5.49 6.41 -11.87
C PRO A 2 -6.07 5.03 -11.55
N HIS A 3 -6.66 4.39 -12.56
CA HIS A 3 -7.17 3.02 -12.51
C HIS A 3 -6.70 2.25 -13.74
N HIS A 4 -6.70 0.91 -13.68
CA HIS A 4 -6.23 -0.01 -14.73
C HIS A 4 -4.94 0.47 -15.44
N THR A 5 -3.98 0.99 -14.67
CA THR A 5 -2.88 1.84 -15.16
C THR A 5 -1.99 1.16 -16.17
N ARG A 6 -1.98 -0.18 -16.22
CA ARG A 6 -1.15 -0.95 -17.15
C ARG A 6 -1.87 -1.39 -18.44
N TYR A 7 -3.18 -1.61 -18.42
CA TYR A 7 -3.84 -2.46 -19.43
C TYR A 7 -4.68 -1.70 -20.47
N ILE A 8 -5.61 -0.84 -20.03
CA ILE A 8 -6.63 -0.25 -20.94
C ILE A 8 -6.28 1.18 -21.31
N ALA A 9 -5.89 1.97 -20.31
CA ALA A 9 -5.38 3.32 -20.49
C ALA A 9 -4.06 3.41 -19.72
N PRO A 10 -2.92 3.13 -20.39
CA PRO A 10 -1.61 3.24 -19.78
C PRO A 10 -1.46 4.58 -19.07
N ALA A 11 -1.14 4.56 -17.77
CA ALA A 11 -1.01 5.79 -17.01
C ALA A 11 0.19 6.60 -17.49
N ASP A 12 -0.04 7.89 -17.73
CA ASP A 12 1.02 8.86 -17.91
C ASP A 12 1.43 9.39 -16.53
N TRP A 13 2.63 9.01 -16.09
CA TRP A 13 3.19 9.44 -14.81
C TRP A 13 3.95 10.77 -14.91
N ASP A 14 4.21 11.28 -16.12
CA ASP A 14 4.86 12.57 -16.32
C ASP A 14 3.88 13.75 -16.09
N ARG A 15 2.59 13.46 -15.94
CA ARG A 15 1.57 14.48 -15.65
C ARG A 15 1.54 14.87 -14.17
N ASP A 16 1.26 16.14 -13.92
CA ASP A 16 0.97 16.61 -12.58
C ASP A 16 -0.40 16.10 -12.11
N PHE A 17 -0.41 15.44 -10.96
CA PHE A 17 -1.64 15.03 -10.30
C PHE A 17 -2.29 16.19 -9.58
N HIS A 18 -3.61 16.31 -9.68
CA HIS A 18 -4.34 17.24 -8.83
C HIS A 18 -4.13 16.86 -7.36
N PRO A 19 -4.02 17.80 -6.40
CA PRO A 19 -3.81 17.48 -4.99
C PRO A 19 -4.85 16.54 -4.36
N MET A 20 -6.01 16.36 -5.00
CA MET A 20 -7.05 15.42 -4.57
C MET A 20 -6.83 13.99 -5.07
N GLU A 21 -5.95 13.77 -6.06
CA GLU A 21 -5.61 12.45 -6.58
C GLU A 21 -4.54 11.80 -5.69
N ARG A 22 -4.97 11.33 -4.52
CA ARG A 22 -4.08 10.77 -3.49
C ARG A 22 -3.93 9.25 -3.54
N CYS A 23 -4.77 8.56 -4.29
CA CYS A 23 -4.79 7.09 -4.37
C CYS A 23 -4.59 6.58 -5.80
N VAL A 24 -4.22 5.31 -5.93
CA VAL A 24 -4.08 4.55 -7.18
C VAL A 24 -4.62 3.14 -7.02
N GLU A 25 -5.26 2.63 -8.07
CA GLU A 25 -5.71 1.24 -8.13
C GLU A 25 -4.52 0.29 -8.36
N ILE A 26 -4.07 -0.39 -7.30
CA ILE A 26 -2.99 -1.38 -7.42
C ILE A 26 -3.51 -2.74 -7.91
N TRP A 27 -4.79 -3.03 -7.70
CA TRP A 27 -5.43 -4.27 -8.15
C TRP A 27 -6.88 -4.05 -8.58
N SER A 28 -7.24 -4.67 -9.71
CA SER A 28 -8.63 -4.79 -10.17
C SER A 28 -8.85 -6.07 -10.97
N ARG A 29 -10.04 -6.20 -11.59
CA ARG A 29 -10.35 -7.34 -12.47
C ARG A 29 -9.37 -7.53 -13.62
N TRP A 30 -8.65 -6.47 -14.00
CA TRP A 30 -7.68 -6.50 -15.09
C TRP A 30 -6.32 -7.05 -14.64
N GLY A 31 -6.14 -7.25 -13.34
CA GLY A 31 -4.94 -7.82 -12.73
C GLY A 31 -4.20 -6.83 -11.84
N SER A 32 -2.96 -7.19 -11.51
CA SER A 32 -2.06 -6.34 -10.74
C SER A 32 -1.49 -5.23 -11.60
N ASN A 33 -1.49 -4.01 -11.05
CA ASN A 33 -0.78 -2.83 -11.56
C ASN A 33 0.50 -2.56 -10.77
N GLU A 34 0.85 -3.41 -9.78
CA GLU A 34 2.05 -3.23 -8.94
C GLU A 34 3.31 -3.11 -9.81
N GLU A 35 3.58 -4.11 -10.65
CA GLU A 35 4.82 -4.26 -11.41
C GLU A 35 4.58 -4.29 -12.94
N GLY A 36 5.68 -4.26 -13.70
CA GLY A 36 5.69 -4.67 -15.11
C GLY A 36 5.62 -3.52 -16.12
N GLY A 37 6.55 -2.56 -16.00
CA GLY A 37 6.83 -1.56 -17.03
C GLY A 37 6.58 -0.12 -16.59
N PRO A 38 6.70 0.83 -17.53
CA PRO A 38 6.69 2.26 -17.23
C PRO A 38 5.35 2.78 -16.72
N HIS A 39 4.27 2.00 -16.83
CA HIS A 39 2.92 2.38 -16.38
C HIS A 39 2.51 1.70 -15.06
N SER A 40 3.46 1.02 -14.41
CA SER A 40 3.24 0.34 -13.14
C SER A 40 3.19 1.33 -11.97
N VAL A 41 2.55 0.93 -10.87
CA VAL A 41 2.53 1.71 -9.62
C VAL A 41 3.95 1.85 -9.06
N GLN A 42 4.78 0.80 -9.16
CA GLN A 42 6.18 0.85 -8.77
C GLN A 42 6.98 1.94 -9.50
N GLU A 43 6.70 2.17 -10.79
CA GLU A 43 7.31 3.27 -11.53
C GLU A 43 6.83 4.64 -11.04
N ALA A 44 5.52 4.79 -10.78
CA ALA A 44 4.97 6.03 -10.23
C ALA A 44 5.64 6.41 -8.89
N LEU A 45 5.84 5.43 -8.00
CA LEU A 45 6.50 5.63 -6.71
C LEU A 45 7.97 6.04 -6.88
N ARG A 46 8.70 5.44 -7.82
CA ARG A 46 10.08 5.84 -8.15
C ARG A 46 10.16 7.26 -8.69
N GLN A 47 9.16 7.71 -9.43
CA GLN A 47 9.02 9.08 -9.91
C GLN A 47 8.52 10.05 -8.82
N GLY A 48 8.44 9.62 -7.56
CA GLY A 48 8.11 10.49 -6.44
C GLY A 48 6.63 10.68 -6.18
N HIS A 49 5.74 10.04 -6.93
CA HIS A 49 4.30 10.14 -6.69
C HIS A 49 3.92 9.55 -5.33
N ARG A 50 3.22 10.34 -4.51
CA ARG A 50 2.80 9.97 -3.16
C ARG A 50 1.39 9.38 -3.17
N LEU A 51 1.25 8.17 -3.71
CA LEU A 51 -0.04 7.52 -3.98
C LEU A 51 -0.33 6.37 -3.00
N GLY A 52 -1.51 6.39 -2.39
CA GLY A 52 -2.04 5.30 -1.56
C GLY A 52 -2.66 4.18 -2.40
N PHE A 53 -2.66 2.97 -1.87
CA PHE A 53 -3.12 1.79 -2.60
C PHE A 53 -4.57 1.46 -2.29
N ILE A 54 -5.35 1.31 -3.35
CA ILE A 54 -6.74 0.86 -3.26
C ILE A 54 -6.99 -0.32 -4.22
N GLY A 55 -7.97 -1.14 -3.86
CA GLY A 55 -8.49 -2.22 -4.67
C GLY A 55 -9.93 -1.93 -5.07
N SER A 56 -10.24 -2.06 -6.36
CA SER A 56 -11.58 -1.89 -6.91
C SER A 56 -11.88 -2.97 -7.94
N THR A 57 -13.14 -3.40 -8.03
CA THR A 57 -13.54 -4.39 -9.03
C THR A 57 -13.39 -3.92 -10.47
N ASP A 58 -13.56 -2.62 -10.70
CA ASP A 58 -13.67 -2.04 -12.04
C ASP A 58 -14.64 -2.83 -12.96
N ASN A 59 -15.74 -3.28 -12.37
CA ASN A 59 -16.79 -3.96 -13.11
C ASN A 59 -17.73 -2.90 -13.72
N GLN A 60 -18.19 -3.15 -14.94
CA GLN A 60 -19.14 -2.29 -15.65
C GLN A 60 -20.53 -2.95 -15.72
N PHE A 61 -20.79 -3.88 -14.81
CA PHE A 61 -22.00 -4.72 -14.83
C PHE A 61 -23.15 -4.15 -14.00
N ALA A 62 -22.99 -2.92 -13.46
CA ALA A 62 -23.95 -2.29 -12.55
C ALA A 62 -24.29 -3.19 -11.32
N GLN A 63 -23.32 -4.01 -10.89
CA GLN A 63 -23.44 -4.95 -9.79
C GLN A 63 -22.37 -4.64 -8.74
N PRO A 64 -22.61 -3.67 -7.84
CA PRO A 64 -21.66 -3.32 -6.81
C PRO A 64 -21.39 -4.53 -5.90
N GLY A 65 -20.11 -4.79 -5.61
CA GLY A 65 -19.68 -5.89 -4.75
C GLY A 65 -19.55 -7.27 -5.43
N ASN A 66 -19.91 -7.39 -6.72
CA ASN A 66 -19.69 -8.63 -7.47
C ASN A 66 -18.34 -8.65 -8.19
N GLY A 67 -17.71 -9.81 -8.17
CA GLY A 67 -16.49 -10.08 -8.93
C GLY A 67 -16.75 -10.11 -10.45
N PRO A 68 -15.69 -10.11 -11.27
CA PRO A 68 -15.78 -9.97 -12.72
C PRO A 68 -16.52 -11.11 -13.45
N PHE A 69 -16.73 -12.28 -12.84
CA PHE A 69 -17.44 -13.40 -13.46
C PHE A 69 -18.58 -14.00 -12.62
N GLY A 70 -19.10 -13.27 -11.61
CA GLY A 70 -20.34 -13.66 -10.92
C GLY A 70 -20.41 -13.34 -9.42
N VAL A 71 -21.52 -13.76 -8.80
CA VAL A 71 -21.73 -13.69 -7.34
C VAL A 71 -20.65 -14.50 -6.60
N ASN A 72 -20.12 -13.96 -5.51
CA ASN A 72 -19.12 -14.60 -4.63
C ASN A 72 -17.72 -14.87 -5.21
N GLN A 73 -17.32 -14.28 -6.35
CA GLN A 73 -15.95 -14.47 -6.87
C GLN A 73 -14.88 -13.54 -6.31
N GLY A 74 -15.19 -12.81 -5.23
CA GLY A 74 -14.29 -11.80 -4.69
C GLY A 74 -14.23 -10.57 -5.60
N ALA A 75 -14.37 -9.43 -4.96
CA ALA A 75 -14.25 -8.12 -5.55
C ALA A 75 -13.06 -7.48 -4.84
N ALA A 76 -12.07 -6.97 -5.57
CA ALA A 76 -10.95 -6.26 -4.96
C ALA A 76 -11.47 -5.29 -3.89
N CYS A 77 -10.95 -5.38 -2.67
CA CYS A 77 -11.45 -4.60 -1.54
C CYS A 77 -10.41 -3.59 -1.10
N THR A 78 -10.89 -2.43 -0.67
CA THR A 78 -10.08 -1.41 -0.01
C THR A 78 -10.40 -1.39 1.48
N GLY A 79 -9.39 -1.61 2.31
CA GLY A 79 -9.48 -1.36 3.75
C GLY A 79 -9.05 0.07 4.06
N VAL A 80 -9.73 0.72 5.01
CA VAL A 80 -9.49 2.13 5.36
C VAL A 80 -9.43 2.29 6.88
N PHE A 81 -8.41 3.00 7.37
CA PHE A 81 -8.24 3.37 8.76
C PHE A 81 -8.91 4.73 9.00
N ALA A 82 -10.20 4.69 9.30
CA ALA A 82 -11.02 5.87 9.55
C ALA A 82 -11.45 5.97 11.02
N ASP A 83 -11.58 7.19 11.52
CA ASP A 83 -11.99 7.48 12.91
C ASP A 83 -13.50 7.22 13.16
N GLY A 84 -14.25 6.87 12.12
CA GLY A 84 -15.65 6.50 12.20
C GLY A 84 -16.21 6.01 10.86
N LEU A 85 -17.42 5.43 10.91
CA LEU A 85 -18.15 4.96 9.73
C LEU A 85 -18.98 6.10 9.11
N THR A 86 -18.36 7.26 8.92
CA THR A 86 -18.95 8.42 8.24
C THR A 86 -18.24 8.65 6.91
N ARG A 87 -18.95 9.27 5.96
CA ARG A 87 -18.39 9.62 4.65
C ARG A 87 -17.16 10.49 4.81
N GLU A 88 -17.21 11.45 5.72
CA GLU A 88 -16.14 12.41 6.00
C GLU A 88 -14.92 11.70 6.58
N ALA A 89 -15.09 10.84 7.60
CA ALA A 89 -13.98 10.11 8.20
C ALA A 89 -13.31 9.15 7.20
N ILE A 90 -14.10 8.47 6.37
CA ILE A 90 -13.58 7.59 5.30
C ILE A 90 -12.84 8.42 4.25
N TRP A 91 -13.39 9.57 3.84
CA TRP A 91 -12.76 10.46 2.88
C TRP A 91 -11.42 10.99 3.40
N ASP A 92 -11.38 11.49 4.64
CA ASP A 92 -10.17 12.02 5.26
C ASP A 92 -9.08 10.95 5.36
N ALA A 93 -9.45 9.72 5.72
CA ALA A 93 -8.54 8.59 5.73
C ALA A 93 -7.99 8.23 4.35
N LEU A 94 -8.83 8.17 3.32
CA LEU A 94 -8.39 7.95 1.93
C LEU A 94 -7.50 9.07 1.42
N HIS A 95 -7.84 10.33 1.72
CA HIS A 95 -7.05 11.49 1.33
C HIS A 95 -5.66 11.49 2.01
N ALA A 96 -5.60 11.03 3.25
CA ALA A 96 -4.36 10.77 3.98
C ALA A 96 -3.67 9.45 3.59
N ARG A 97 -4.25 8.67 2.66
CA ARG A 97 -3.77 7.34 2.20
C ARG A 97 -3.64 6.30 3.31
N ARG A 98 -4.43 6.44 4.37
CA ARG A 98 -4.53 5.46 5.47
C ARG A 98 -5.38 4.28 5.02
N CYS A 99 -4.95 3.61 3.95
CA CYS A 99 -5.68 2.55 3.27
C CYS A 99 -4.75 1.44 2.75
N TYR A 100 -5.36 0.31 2.43
CA TYR A 100 -4.69 -0.83 1.81
C TYR A 100 -5.65 -1.53 0.84
N ALA A 101 -5.09 -2.27 -0.10
CA ALA A 101 -5.82 -3.03 -1.10
C ALA A 101 -5.72 -4.53 -0.86
N THR A 102 -6.73 -5.28 -1.27
CA THR A 102 -6.73 -6.75 -1.29
C THR A 102 -7.25 -7.23 -2.65
N THR A 103 -6.85 -8.43 -3.07
CA THR A 103 -7.35 -9.03 -4.32
C THR A 103 -8.80 -9.52 -4.23
N GLY A 104 -9.41 -9.45 -3.05
CA GLY A 104 -10.84 -9.70 -2.83
C GLY A 104 -11.15 -10.38 -1.50
N GLU A 105 -10.15 -11.02 -0.89
CA GLU A 105 -10.26 -11.60 0.45
C GLU A 105 -10.20 -10.51 1.53
N LYS A 106 -10.95 -10.71 2.62
CA LYS A 106 -11.06 -9.76 3.74
C LYS A 106 -9.87 -9.86 4.68
N MET A 107 -8.67 -9.67 4.14
CA MET A 107 -7.43 -9.59 4.89
C MET A 107 -7.41 -8.31 5.74
N LEU A 108 -6.82 -8.38 6.93
CA LEU A 108 -6.56 -7.22 7.79
C LEU A 108 -5.07 -6.93 7.82
N LEU A 109 -4.67 -5.70 7.53
CA LEU A 109 -3.28 -5.27 7.48
C LEU A 109 -3.09 -3.97 8.27
N SER A 110 -2.00 -3.90 9.03
CA SER A 110 -1.45 -2.68 9.61
C SER A 110 0.05 -2.65 9.37
N PHE A 111 0.55 -1.50 8.93
CA PHE A 111 1.95 -1.25 8.64
C PHE A 111 2.32 0.14 9.16
N THR A 112 3.30 0.19 10.07
CA THR A 112 3.71 1.42 10.78
C THR A 112 5.22 1.50 10.85
N MET A 113 5.77 2.71 10.92
CA MET A 113 7.19 2.97 11.14
C MET A 113 7.42 3.71 12.46
N ASP A 114 8.41 3.27 13.23
CA ASP A 114 8.80 3.77 14.56
C ASP A 114 7.68 3.73 15.62
N GLY A 115 6.66 2.91 15.40
CA GLY A 115 5.58 2.63 16.35
C GLY A 115 5.78 1.36 17.20
N MET A 116 4.84 1.15 18.14
CA MET A 116 4.66 0.07 19.16
C MET A 116 5.35 0.35 20.52
N PRO A 117 4.73 0.14 21.73
CA PRO A 117 3.80 -0.93 22.13
C PRO A 117 2.53 -0.51 22.96
N MET A 118 1.62 -1.46 23.18
CA MET A 118 0.26 -1.33 23.73
C MET A 118 0.13 -0.90 25.23
N GLY A 119 -0.78 0.03 25.48
CA GLY A 119 -1.42 0.47 26.74
C GLY A 119 -2.81 1.06 26.40
N ASP A 120 -3.40 1.95 27.21
CA ASP A 120 -4.76 2.53 26.96
C ASP A 120 -4.87 3.51 25.76
N HIS A 121 -3.77 3.84 25.08
CA HIS A 121 -3.79 4.65 23.86
C HIS A 121 -2.75 4.15 22.83
N PRO A 122 -3.16 3.74 21.61
CA PRO A 122 -2.21 3.43 20.55
C PRO A 122 -1.62 4.72 19.96
N MET A 123 -0.29 4.86 20.00
CA MET A 123 0.42 5.76 19.08
C MET A 123 0.82 4.94 17.85
N ASN A 124 0.04 5.11 16.77
CA ASN A 124 0.40 4.66 15.43
C ASN A 124 1.38 5.68 14.84
N ASP A 125 2.59 5.75 15.39
CA ASP A 125 3.61 6.61 14.81
C ASP A 125 3.82 6.16 13.36
N HIS A 126 3.65 7.12 12.45
CA HIS A 126 3.73 6.97 11.00
C HIS A 126 3.05 5.71 10.42
N LEU A 127 1.71 5.66 10.52
CA LEU A 127 0.89 4.68 9.80
C LEU A 127 1.11 4.74 8.28
N MET A 128 0.93 3.61 7.58
CA MET A 128 0.85 3.54 6.12
C MET A 128 0.09 4.73 5.51
N GLY A 129 0.67 5.32 4.47
CA GLY A 129 0.24 6.59 3.89
C GLY A 129 1.01 7.82 4.39
N ALA A 130 1.80 7.69 5.47
CA ALA A 130 2.58 8.77 6.06
C ALA A 130 3.76 9.23 5.19
N GLU A 131 4.03 10.54 5.24
CA GLU A 131 5.24 11.18 4.71
C GLU A 131 6.06 11.65 5.93
N VAL A 132 7.25 11.07 6.13
CA VAL A 132 8.11 11.30 7.29
C VAL A 132 9.30 12.14 6.86
N CYS A 133 9.34 13.40 7.32
CA CYS A 133 10.36 14.35 6.90
C CYS A 133 11.43 14.55 7.96
N GLY A 134 12.70 14.60 7.55
CA GLY A 134 13.84 14.85 8.43
C GLY A 134 14.22 13.64 9.26
N HIS A 135 13.94 12.42 8.78
CA HIS A 135 14.27 11.20 9.50
C HIS A 135 15.79 10.96 9.52
N SER A 136 16.28 10.42 10.63
CA SER A 136 17.68 10.02 10.77
C SER A 136 17.80 8.70 11.53
N GLY A 137 18.79 7.90 11.15
CA GLY A 137 19.03 6.60 11.77
C GLY A 137 18.21 5.44 11.18
N PRO A 138 18.17 4.31 11.91
CA PRO A 138 17.41 3.13 11.49
C PRO A 138 15.91 3.42 11.38
N ARG A 139 15.19 2.68 10.53
CA ARG A 139 13.73 2.73 10.44
C ARG A 139 13.19 1.42 11.00
N SER A 140 12.38 1.47 12.05
CA SER A 140 11.79 0.25 12.63
C SER A 140 10.35 0.09 12.18
N PHE A 141 10.07 -0.96 11.43
CA PHE A 141 8.72 -1.27 10.95
C PHE A 141 8.04 -2.29 11.83
N MET A 142 6.73 -2.13 12.03
CA MET A 142 5.87 -3.17 12.58
C MET A 142 4.83 -3.57 11.55
N VAL A 143 4.64 -4.88 11.42
CA VAL A 143 3.62 -5.48 10.58
C VAL A 143 2.64 -6.23 11.45
N VAL A 144 1.34 -5.99 11.24
CA VAL A 144 0.26 -6.87 11.72
C VAL A 144 -0.57 -7.28 10.51
N ALA A 145 -0.67 -8.58 10.27
CA ALA A 145 -1.45 -9.14 9.17
C ALA A 145 -2.32 -10.30 9.67
N ALA A 146 -3.55 -10.37 9.18
CA ALA A 146 -4.45 -11.51 9.35
C ALA A 146 -5.09 -11.86 8.00
N GLY A 147 -4.92 -13.10 7.56
CA GLY A 147 -5.50 -13.63 6.34
C GLY A 147 -6.81 -14.38 6.59
N THR A 148 -7.51 -14.71 5.50
CA THR A 148 -8.62 -15.69 5.51
C THR A 148 -8.11 -17.12 5.29
N ASP A 149 -6.88 -17.26 4.82
CA ASP A 149 -6.05 -18.46 4.75
C ASP A 149 -4.63 -18.14 5.25
N ARG A 150 -3.78 -19.16 5.37
CA ARG A 150 -2.40 -19.03 5.82
C ARG A 150 -1.62 -18.06 4.95
N LEU A 151 -0.84 -17.22 5.60
CA LEU A 151 0.06 -16.27 4.95
C LEU A 151 1.27 -17.05 4.42
N ALA A 152 1.38 -17.12 3.09
CA ALA A 152 2.51 -17.70 2.39
C ALA A 152 3.75 -16.81 2.47
N SER A 153 3.58 -15.50 2.31
CA SER A 153 4.67 -14.54 2.48
C SER A 153 4.19 -13.20 3.04
N VAL A 154 5.08 -12.56 3.81
CA VAL A 154 4.97 -11.20 4.31
C VAL A 154 6.25 -10.48 3.89
N GLU A 155 6.13 -9.47 3.04
CA GLU A 155 7.27 -8.81 2.39
C GLU A 155 7.22 -7.30 2.63
N ILE A 156 8.34 -6.71 3.06
CA ILE A 156 8.52 -5.25 3.07
C ILE A 156 9.41 -4.90 1.89
N LEU A 157 8.90 -4.00 1.04
CA LEU A 157 9.59 -3.54 -0.16
C LEU A 157 10.07 -2.11 0.06
N ARG A 158 11.36 -1.86 -0.18
CA ARG A 158 11.99 -0.53 -0.18
C ARG A 158 12.37 -0.19 -1.62
N ASN A 159 11.85 0.92 -2.15
CA ASN A 159 12.14 1.34 -3.53
C ASN A 159 11.94 0.22 -4.58
N ASN A 160 10.91 -0.60 -4.40
CA ASN A 160 10.55 -1.77 -5.22
C ASN A 160 11.42 -3.03 -5.02
N GLU A 161 12.41 -2.98 -4.11
CA GLU A 161 13.25 -4.13 -3.75
C GLU A 161 12.76 -4.75 -2.45
N VAL A 162 12.64 -6.08 -2.37
CA VAL A 162 12.26 -6.77 -1.13
C VAL A 162 13.43 -6.71 -0.15
N VAL A 163 13.27 -6.00 0.97
CA VAL A 163 14.29 -5.85 2.02
C VAL A 163 14.04 -6.75 3.23
N TYR A 164 12.80 -7.21 3.39
CA TYR A 164 12.42 -8.18 4.40
C TYR A 164 11.41 -9.16 3.83
N ARG A 165 11.52 -10.43 4.20
CA ARG A 165 10.59 -11.48 3.83
C ARG A 165 10.47 -12.50 4.96
N ALA A 166 9.23 -12.78 5.35
CA ALA A 166 8.88 -13.91 6.21
C ALA A 166 7.90 -14.84 5.48
N GLU A 167 7.96 -16.12 5.79
CA GLU A 167 7.06 -17.16 5.24
C GLU A 167 6.39 -17.91 6.41
N PRO A 168 5.47 -17.25 7.12
CA PRO A 168 5.05 -17.74 8.43
C PRO A 168 4.17 -18.98 8.38
N GLY A 169 3.39 -19.20 7.30
CA GLY A 169 2.51 -20.35 7.18
C GLY A 169 1.38 -20.38 8.23
N THR A 170 1.08 -19.24 8.86
CA THR A 170 0.03 -19.06 9.88
C THR A 170 -1.07 -18.13 9.37
N LEU A 171 -2.24 -18.14 10.01
CA LEU A 171 -3.33 -17.21 9.67
C LEU A 171 -3.03 -15.76 10.04
N THR A 172 -2.18 -15.56 11.06
CA THR A 172 -1.83 -14.24 11.59
C THR A 172 -0.32 -14.09 11.67
N PHE A 173 0.14 -12.86 11.48
CA PHE A 173 1.54 -12.49 11.60
C PHE A 173 1.64 -11.14 12.32
N ALA A 174 2.50 -11.06 13.33
CA ALA A 174 2.80 -9.84 14.05
C ALA A 174 4.29 -9.85 14.39
N ASP A 175 5.07 -9.08 13.65
CA ASP A 175 6.51 -9.01 13.83
C ASP A 175 7.06 -7.68 13.29
N GLY A 176 8.29 -7.36 13.67
CA GLY A 176 8.98 -6.15 13.28
C GLY A 176 10.20 -6.40 12.39
N PHE A 177 10.60 -5.36 11.67
CA PHE A 177 11.83 -5.32 10.88
C PHE A 177 12.48 -3.96 11.03
N THR A 178 13.75 -3.93 11.43
CA THR A 178 14.54 -2.69 11.45
C THR A 178 15.47 -2.66 10.26
N ASP A 179 15.33 -1.64 9.42
CA ASP A 179 16.27 -1.39 8.35
C ASP A 179 17.38 -0.47 8.86
N GLU A 180 18.58 -1.04 9.00
CA GLU A 180 19.78 -0.35 9.48
C GLU A 180 20.61 0.26 8.34
N THR A 181 20.24 0.02 7.07
CA THR A 181 20.98 0.56 5.92
C THR A 181 21.01 2.10 6.04
N PRO A 182 22.16 2.77 5.90
CA PRO A 182 22.21 4.23 5.95
C PRO A 182 21.22 4.85 4.95
N LEU A 183 20.48 5.86 5.40
CA LEU A 183 19.37 6.40 4.62
C LEU A 183 19.88 7.09 3.34
N GLU A 184 21.06 7.72 3.42
CA GLU A 184 21.79 8.30 2.31
C GLU A 184 22.11 7.32 1.17
N ASP A 185 22.28 6.03 1.49
CA ASP A 185 22.63 5.00 0.50
C ASP A 185 21.40 4.50 -0.26
N VAL A 186 20.20 4.73 0.27
CA VAL A 186 18.95 4.16 -0.22
C VAL A 186 17.95 5.21 -0.68
N ARG A 187 18.22 6.50 -0.49
CA ARG A 187 17.38 7.56 -1.02
C ARG A 187 17.45 7.57 -2.55
N LEU A 188 16.28 7.62 -3.17
CA LEU A 188 16.13 8.03 -4.55
C LEU A 188 16.45 9.53 -4.66
N PRO A 189 17.01 9.96 -5.81
CA PRO A 189 17.21 11.38 -6.05
C PRO A 189 15.87 12.11 -6.05
N ARG A 190 15.93 13.45 -5.91
CA ARG A 190 14.75 14.29 -6.10
C ARG A 190 14.06 13.95 -7.42
N ALA A 191 12.75 13.77 -7.39
CA ALA A 191 11.97 13.49 -8.59
C ALA A 191 11.67 14.77 -9.38
N ASN A 192 11.57 15.90 -8.68
CA ASN A 192 11.30 17.23 -9.24
C ASN A 192 11.90 18.31 -8.31
N GLU A 193 11.69 19.59 -8.64
CA GLU A 193 12.26 20.70 -7.88
C GLU A 193 11.71 20.84 -6.45
N THR A 194 10.54 20.26 -6.17
CA THR A 194 9.83 20.40 -4.89
C THR A 194 9.96 19.18 -3.98
N THR A 195 10.54 18.08 -4.46
CA THR A 195 10.72 16.84 -3.70
C THR A 195 12.13 16.74 -3.14
N GLN A 196 12.23 16.41 -1.84
CA GLN A 196 13.51 16.03 -1.23
C GLN A 196 13.92 14.62 -1.69
N PRO A 197 15.21 14.27 -1.63
CA PRO A 197 15.64 12.88 -1.78
C PRO A 197 14.94 12.00 -0.76
N PHE A 198 14.29 10.94 -1.23
CA PHE A 198 13.34 10.15 -0.45
C PHE A 198 13.55 8.67 -0.69
N CYS A 199 13.09 7.83 0.22
CA CYS A 199 12.79 6.43 -0.09
C CYS A 199 11.36 6.11 0.34
N PHE A 200 10.83 4.98 -0.14
CA PHE A 200 9.51 4.54 0.25
C PHE A 200 9.52 3.07 0.62
N TYR A 201 8.66 2.73 1.57
CA TYR A 201 8.44 1.36 2.02
C TYR A 201 6.97 1.01 1.89
N TYR A 202 6.66 -0.18 1.40
CA TYR A 202 5.29 -0.70 1.45
C TYR A 202 5.30 -2.19 1.78
N LEU A 203 4.17 -2.65 2.31
CA LEU A 203 3.97 -4.04 2.72
C LEU A 203 3.20 -4.79 1.63
N ARG A 204 3.66 -5.98 1.26
CA ARG A 204 2.95 -6.96 0.43
C ARG A 204 2.77 -8.25 1.21
N VAL A 205 1.54 -8.73 1.32
CA VAL A 205 1.20 -9.98 2.02
C VAL A 205 0.49 -10.90 1.05
N ARG A 206 0.94 -12.16 0.95
CA ARG A 206 0.34 -13.17 0.09
C ARG A 206 -0.12 -14.37 0.89
N GLN A 207 -1.32 -14.86 0.61
CA GLN A 207 -1.89 -16.09 1.14
C GLN A 207 -1.49 -17.31 0.29
N VAL A 208 -1.59 -18.50 0.88
CA VAL A 208 -1.32 -19.79 0.18
C VAL A 208 -2.27 -20.01 -0.99
N ASP A 209 -3.53 -19.60 -0.85
CA ASP A 209 -4.54 -19.61 -1.92
C ASP A 209 -4.26 -18.62 -3.07
N GLY A 210 -3.22 -17.78 -2.95
CA GLY A 210 -2.79 -16.82 -3.96
C GLY A 210 -3.39 -15.43 -3.83
N HIS A 211 -4.29 -15.18 -2.87
CA HIS A 211 -4.76 -13.83 -2.59
C HIS A 211 -3.67 -12.94 -2.01
N THR A 212 -3.68 -11.67 -2.37
CA THR A 212 -2.62 -10.71 -2.02
C THR A 212 -3.22 -9.44 -1.47
N ALA A 213 -2.50 -8.80 -0.56
CA ALA A 213 -2.81 -7.48 -0.06
C ALA A 213 -1.59 -6.57 -0.07
N TRP A 214 -1.83 -5.28 -0.24
CA TRP A 214 -0.81 -4.23 -0.27
C TRP A 214 -1.20 -3.08 0.63
N ALA A 215 -0.34 -2.75 1.61
CA ALA A 215 -0.48 -1.54 2.41
C ALA A 215 0.02 -0.33 1.65
N SER A 216 -0.62 0.84 1.83
CA SER A 216 -0.10 2.08 1.26
C SER A 216 1.35 2.36 1.69
N PRO A 217 2.16 3.03 0.84
CA PRO A 217 3.54 3.29 1.20
C PRO A 217 3.69 4.27 2.37
N ILE A 218 4.83 4.17 3.04
CA ILE A 218 5.39 5.19 3.94
C ILE A 218 6.59 5.79 3.21
N TRP A 219 6.60 7.12 3.07
CA TRP A 219 7.72 7.86 2.46
C TRP A 219 8.61 8.44 3.56
N VAL A 220 9.93 8.37 3.36
CA VAL A 220 10.94 8.82 4.32
C VAL A 220 11.92 9.76 3.63
N GLU A 221 12.08 10.97 4.18
CA GLU A 221 12.90 12.08 3.68
C GLU A 221 13.84 12.64 4.74
#